data_AF-A0A2K8KSE6-F1
#
_entry.id   AF-A0A2K8KSE6-F1
#
_cell.length_a   1.000
_cell.length_b   1.000
_cell.length_c   1.000
_cell.angle_alpha   90.00
_cell.angle_beta   90.00
_cell.angle_gamma   90.00
#
_symmetry.space_group_name_H-M   'P 1'
#
loop_
_entity.id
_entity.type
_entity.pdbx_description
1 polymer ?
#
loop_
_entity_poly.entity_id
_entity_poly.type
_entity_poly.pdbx_seq_one_letter_code
_entity_poly.pdbx_strand_id
1 'polypeptide(L)'
;MTEPNHNQKHLPEAKGPTQPSADEPIIDKAVVPIALFTEDDAPIPAKRLSAKEQALNQLRQRAMAEQTEIPFAVIDGQAMMQIPIDLYIPPDALEVFLDAFEGPLDLLLYLIRKQNLDILNVNVFEITSQYMEYIDLMHGMHLELAAEYLVMAAMLAEIKSRMLLPRSKEEELDDEGDPRAELIRRLQEYEQFKGAAENIAELPRVGRDVFLADEMRPDYERPKLHPDVDLREILLAFQDVMSRAEMFGEHEVQRETLSTRQRMADILSTLQGKAFVPFITLFNAQEGRLGVIVTFLAIMELAKESLIDLVQTELFAPIHVKAKGE
;
A
#
# COMPACT_ATOMS: atom_id res chain seq x y z
N MET A 1 -35.54 60.98 -54.23
CA MET A 1 -34.34 60.20 -53.91
C MET A 1 -34.45 59.82 -52.44
N THR A 2 -35.31 58.87 -52.01
CA THR A 2 -35.73 57.56 -52.56
C THR A 2 -35.01 56.41 -51.85
N GLU A 3 -35.55 56.06 -50.67
CA GLU A 3 -35.63 54.68 -50.13
C GLU A 3 -36.45 53.75 -51.07
N PRO A 4 -36.58 52.41 -50.84
CA PRO A 4 -36.30 51.60 -49.63
C PRO A 4 -35.30 50.44 -49.91
N ASN A 5 -35.33 49.18 -49.43
CA ASN A 5 -36.30 48.29 -48.74
C ASN A 5 -35.55 47.00 -48.23
N HIS A 6 -36.07 45.99 -47.50
CA HIS A 6 -37.41 45.64 -46.99
C HIS A 6 -37.30 44.55 -45.87
N ASN A 7 -38.15 44.60 -44.82
CA ASN A 7 -38.55 43.45 -43.94
C ASN A 7 -37.46 42.73 -43.07
N GLN A 8 -37.71 42.01 -41.97
CA GLN A 8 -38.83 41.78 -40.99
C GLN A 8 -38.20 41.11 -39.71
N LYS A 9 -38.86 40.69 -38.60
CA LYS A 9 -40.27 40.40 -38.25
C LYS A 9 -40.56 40.57 -36.73
N HIS A 10 -41.65 39.94 -36.28
CA HIS A 10 -42.28 39.85 -34.95
C HIS A 10 -41.62 38.81 -34.00
N LEU A 11 -41.51 38.99 -32.65
CA LEU A 11 -42.53 39.00 -31.53
C LEU A 11 -42.82 37.56 -31.00
N PRO A 12 -43.33 37.27 -29.77
CA PRO A 12 -43.64 38.10 -28.58
C PRO A 12 -43.14 37.56 -27.20
N GLU A 13 -43.39 38.33 -26.11
CA GLU A 13 -43.67 37.81 -24.75
C GLU A 13 -44.89 38.54 -24.12
N ALA A 14 -45.42 38.08 -22.98
CA ALA A 14 -46.84 38.26 -22.63
C ALA A 14 -47.21 38.72 -21.20
N LYS A 15 -48.32 39.47 -21.13
CA LYS A 15 -49.33 39.72 -20.06
C LYS A 15 -49.10 39.24 -18.61
N GLY A 16 -49.35 40.15 -17.65
CA GLY A 16 -49.82 39.84 -16.27
C GLY A 16 -51.34 39.54 -16.22
N PRO A 17 -52.10 39.69 -15.09
CA PRO A 17 -51.89 40.57 -13.91
C PRO A 17 -51.73 39.75 -12.57
N THR A 18 -52.25 39.98 -11.34
CA THR A 18 -53.33 40.82 -10.75
C THR A 18 -53.21 40.96 -9.20
N GLN A 19 -54.04 41.83 -8.59
CA GLN A 19 -54.42 41.96 -7.16
C GLN A 19 -55.98 41.92 -7.09
N PRO A 20 -56.70 41.61 -5.97
CA PRO A 20 -56.66 42.35 -4.68
C PRO A 20 -57.10 41.62 -3.38
N SER A 21 -57.14 42.37 -2.25
CA SER A 21 -58.05 42.24 -1.06
C SER A 21 -58.04 40.96 -0.19
N ALA A 22 -58.38 40.96 1.11
CA ALA A 22 -58.49 42.01 2.15
C ALA A 22 -58.67 41.35 3.55
N ASP A 23 -58.90 42.17 4.58
CA ASP A 23 -59.44 41.87 5.93
C ASP A 23 -58.48 41.40 7.06
N GLU A 24 -58.83 41.92 8.25
CA GLU A 24 -58.16 41.89 9.57
C GLU A 24 -58.70 40.71 10.44
N PRO A 25 -58.17 40.41 11.68
CA PRO A 25 -57.48 41.32 12.61
C PRO A 25 -56.28 40.77 13.41
N ILE A 26 -55.74 41.68 14.22
CA ILE A 26 -54.63 41.51 15.19
C ILE A 26 -55.05 40.62 16.38
N ILE A 27 -54.14 39.73 16.82
CA ILE A 27 -54.15 39.10 18.15
C ILE A 27 -52.77 39.27 18.80
N ASP A 28 -52.73 39.24 20.13
CA ASP A 28 -51.73 39.88 20.99
C ASP A 28 -50.34 39.18 21.08
N LYS A 29 -49.35 39.92 21.58
CA LYS A 29 -47.95 39.49 21.75
C LYS A 29 -47.77 38.57 22.97
N ALA A 30 -47.70 37.26 22.73
CA ALA A 30 -47.10 36.32 23.67
C ALA A 30 -45.62 36.11 23.36
N VAL A 31 -44.72 36.71 24.16
CA VAL A 31 -43.29 36.36 24.14
C VAL A 31 -43.12 35.00 24.82
N VAL A 32 -42.96 33.93 24.03
CA VAL A 32 -42.59 32.61 24.54
C VAL A 32 -41.10 32.65 24.93
N PRO A 33 -40.72 32.35 26.19
CA PRO A 33 -39.32 32.26 26.56
C PRO A 33 -38.67 31.05 25.88
N ILE A 34 -37.58 31.27 25.16
CA ILE A 34 -36.71 30.19 24.68
C ILE A 34 -36.04 29.59 25.91
N ALA A 35 -36.45 28.39 26.30
CA ALA A 35 -35.79 27.63 27.34
C ALA A 35 -34.38 27.24 26.88
N LEU A 36 -33.38 27.50 27.72
CA LEU A 36 -32.06 26.89 27.58
C LEU A 36 -32.19 25.41 27.91
N PHE A 37 -32.25 24.57 26.88
CA PHE A 37 -32.12 23.13 27.03
C PHE A 37 -30.65 22.80 27.34
N THR A 38 -30.40 22.23 28.52
CA THR A 38 -29.11 21.62 28.89
C THR A 38 -29.05 20.21 28.31
N GLU A 39 -27.95 19.84 27.65
CA GLU A 39 -27.86 18.60 26.85
C GLU A 39 -27.69 17.30 27.66
N ASP A 40 -27.70 17.36 29.00
CA ASP A 40 -27.24 16.26 29.88
C ASP A 40 -28.22 15.09 30.09
N ASP A 41 -29.51 15.20 29.72
CA ASP A 41 -30.57 14.24 30.11
C ASP A 41 -31.08 13.32 28.97
N ALA A 42 -30.29 13.13 27.91
CA ALA A 42 -30.58 12.16 26.85
C ALA A 42 -29.99 10.77 27.20
N PRO A 43 -30.81 9.74 27.55
CA PRO A 43 -30.27 8.45 27.97
C PRO A 43 -29.61 7.70 26.81
N ILE A 44 -28.28 7.54 26.89
CA ILE A 44 -27.46 6.88 25.88
C ILE A 44 -27.96 5.42 25.67
N PRO A 45 -28.29 5.01 24.43
CA PRO A 45 -28.77 3.65 24.16
C PRO A 45 -27.69 2.62 24.47
N ALA A 46 -27.98 1.69 25.38
CA ALA A 46 -27.01 0.72 25.87
C ALA A 46 -26.39 -0.13 24.74
N LYS A 47 -25.06 -0.06 24.61
CA LYS A 47 -24.28 -0.82 23.62
C LYS A 47 -24.57 -2.32 23.77
N ARG A 48 -25.07 -2.96 22.71
CA ARG A 48 -25.29 -4.42 22.69
C ARG A 48 -23.95 -5.16 22.71
N LEU A 49 -23.53 -5.58 23.89
CA LEU A 49 -22.34 -6.42 24.11
C LEU A 49 -22.48 -7.76 23.37
N SER A 50 -21.41 -8.20 22.71
CA SER A 50 -21.31 -9.52 22.09
C SER A 50 -21.31 -10.64 23.13
N ALA A 51 -21.59 -11.88 22.71
CA ALA A 51 -21.58 -13.04 23.61
C ALA A 51 -20.22 -13.26 24.31
N LYS A 52 -19.10 -12.92 23.65
CA LYS A 52 -17.76 -12.98 24.27
C LYS A 52 -17.57 -11.90 25.35
N GLU A 53 -17.99 -10.65 25.10
CA GLU A 53 -17.95 -9.57 26.10
C GLU A 53 -18.88 -9.88 27.30
N GLN A 54 -20.05 -10.46 27.06
CA GLN A 54 -20.97 -10.87 28.12
C GLN A 54 -20.36 -11.97 29.02
N ALA A 55 -19.74 -12.99 28.44
CA ALA A 55 -19.06 -14.05 29.19
C ALA A 55 -17.87 -13.51 30.00
N LEU A 56 -17.05 -12.64 29.41
CA LEU A 56 -15.93 -12.00 30.10
C LEU A 56 -16.42 -11.15 31.29
N ASN A 57 -17.47 -10.34 31.10
CA ASN A 57 -18.03 -9.52 32.18
C ASN A 57 -18.63 -10.37 33.33
N GLN A 58 -19.28 -11.50 33.04
CA GLN A 58 -19.76 -12.42 34.08
C GLN A 58 -18.60 -13.04 34.89
N LEU A 59 -17.50 -13.42 34.23
CA LEU A 59 -16.30 -13.94 34.90
C LEU A 59 -15.62 -12.86 35.75
N ARG A 60 -15.50 -11.63 35.25
CA ARG A 60 -14.99 -10.49 36.04
C ARG A 60 -15.86 -10.19 37.26
N GLN A 61 -17.19 -10.22 37.12
CA GLN A 61 -18.11 -10.04 38.24
C GLN A 61 -17.97 -11.13 39.32
N ARG A 62 -17.73 -12.39 38.93
CA ARG A 62 -17.42 -13.46 39.90
C ARG A 62 -16.08 -13.23 40.60
N ALA A 63 -15.01 -12.97 39.85
CA ALA A 63 -13.68 -12.71 40.43
C ALA A 63 -13.71 -11.55 41.44
N MET A 64 -14.43 -10.46 41.14
CA MET A 64 -14.62 -9.33 42.06
C MET A 64 -15.45 -9.68 43.31
N ALA A 65 -16.46 -10.56 43.20
CA ALA A 65 -17.24 -11.04 44.34
C ALA A 65 -16.45 -12.05 45.22
N GLU A 66 -15.55 -12.82 44.62
CA GLU A 66 -14.74 -13.87 45.24
C GLU A 66 -13.34 -13.38 45.66
N GLN A 67 -13.10 -12.06 45.64
CA GLN A 67 -11.80 -11.40 45.93
C GLN A 67 -10.59 -12.05 45.22
N THR A 68 -10.81 -12.56 44.02
CA THR A 68 -9.82 -13.28 43.21
C THR A 68 -9.32 -12.40 42.07
N GLU A 69 -8.11 -12.66 41.57
CA GLU A 69 -7.51 -11.92 40.46
C GLU A 69 -8.43 -11.88 39.22
N ILE A 70 -8.49 -10.73 38.56
CA ILE A 70 -9.46 -10.48 37.48
C ILE A 70 -8.87 -10.97 36.15
N PRO A 71 -9.49 -11.93 35.45
CA PRO A 71 -8.95 -12.44 34.19
C PRO A 71 -8.92 -11.36 33.10
N PHE A 72 -7.80 -11.28 32.38
CA PHE A 72 -7.57 -10.30 31.34
C PHE A 72 -8.47 -10.58 30.13
N ALA A 73 -8.42 -11.83 29.62
CA ALA A 73 -9.19 -12.30 28.48
C ALA A 73 -9.61 -13.78 28.66
N VAL A 74 -10.50 -14.25 27.77
CA VAL A 74 -10.90 -15.66 27.66
C VAL A 74 -10.72 -16.10 26.21
N ILE A 75 -9.91 -17.14 26.00
CA ILE A 75 -9.62 -17.73 24.69
C ILE A 75 -9.99 -19.21 24.77
N ASP A 76 -10.84 -19.67 23.85
CA ASP A 76 -11.37 -21.05 23.76
C ASP A 76 -11.81 -21.69 25.09
N GLY A 77 -12.42 -20.85 25.95
CA GLY A 77 -12.98 -21.24 27.25
C GLY A 77 -11.98 -21.22 28.41
N GLN A 78 -10.69 -20.98 28.16
CA GLN A 78 -9.67 -20.84 29.19
C GLN A 78 -9.48 -19.37 29.59
N ALA A 79 -9.39 -19.11 30.89
CA ALA A 79 -9.20 -17.77 31.44
C ALA A 79 -7.71 -17.41 31.54
N MET A 80 -7.30 -16.36 30.85
CA MET A 80 -5.92 -15.87 30.86
C MET A 80 -5.73 -14.88 32.02
N MET A 81 -4.97 -15.32 33.03
CA MET A 81 -4.67 -14.56 34.25
C MET A 81 -3.47 -13.62 34.10
N GLN A 82 -2.59 -13.89 33.13
CA GLN A 82 -1.39 -13.11 32.83
C GLN A 82 -1.31 -12.85 31.32
N ILE A 83 -0.60 -11.78 30.94
CA ILE A 83 -0.22 -11.54 29.54
C ILE A 83 1.03 -12.41 29.27
N PRO A 84 1.03 -13.30 28.26
CA PRO A 84 2.22 -14.03 27.88
C PRO A 84 3.31 -13.06 27.42
N ILE A 85 4.50 -13.17 27.99
CA ILE A 85 5.65 -12.32 27.65
C ILE A 85 6.17 -12.69 26.25
N ASP A 86 6.12 -13.97 25.90
CA ASP A 86 6.34 -14.46 24.55
C ASP A 86 5.03 -14.44 23.75
N LEU A 87 4.86 -13.39 22.95
CA LEU A 87 3.84 -13.36 21.90
C LEU A 87 4.27 -14.29 20.76
N TYR A 88 3.67 -15.48 20.67
CA TYR A 88 3.81 -16.36 19.52
C TYR A 88 3.28 -15.66 18.26
N ILE A 89 4.18 -15.28 17.36
CA ILE A 89 3.85 -14.72 16.04
C ILE A 89 3.76 -15.91 15.06
N PRO A 90 2.61 -16.15 14.40
CA PRO A 90 2.53 -17.15 13.32
C PRO A 90 3.49 -16.81 12.18
N PRO A 91 4.14 -17.79 11.53
CA PRO A 91 5.09 -17.54 10.44
C PRO A 91 4.45 -16.74 9.29
N ASP A 92 3.21 -17.08 8.91
CA ASP A 92 2.40 -16.39 7.90
C ASP A 92 2.08 -14.92 8.26
N ALA A 93 2.28 -14.51 9.52
CA ALA A 93 2.14 -13.12 9.98
C ALA A 93 3.50 -12.42 10.15
N LEU A 94 4.61 -13.14 9.98
CA LEU A 94 5.98 -12.63 10.04
C LEU A 94 6.45 -12.08 8.68
N GLU A 95 5.97 -12.67 7.58
CA GLU A 95 6.21 -12.22 6.20
C GLU A 95 5.88 -10.73 6.01
N VAL A 96 4.77 -10.28 6.60
CA VAL A 96 4.29 -8.87 6.55
C VAL A 96 5.11 -7.93 7.46
N PHE A 97 6.00 -8.44 8.30
CA PHE A 97 6.68 -7.64 9.32
C PHE A 97 8.01 -7.01 8.87
N LEU A 98 8.66 -7.51 7.83
CA LEU A 98 9.95 -6.97 7.35
C LEU A 98 9.82 -5.95 6.23
N ASP A 99 8.79 -6.02 5.41
CA ASP A 99 8.35 -4.91 4.54
C ASP A 99 7.87 -3.69 5.36
N ALA A 100 7.68 -3.85 6.67
CA ALA A 100 7.32 -2.78 7.61
C ALA A 100 8.53 -2.16 8.35
N PHE A 101 9.77 -2.60 8.08
CA PHE A 101 11.00 -2.03 8.65
C PHE A 101 11.85 -1.33 7.59
N GLU A 102 12.17 -0.07 7.84
CA GLU A 102 13.02 0.78 6.98
C GLU A 102 14.53 0.45 7.18
N GLY A 103 14.87 -0.84 7.05
CA GLY A 103 16.22 -1.37 7.11
C GLY A 103 16.67 -1.97 8.46
N PRO A 104 17.88 -2.59 8.50
CA PRO A 104 18.34 -3.38 9.64
C PRO A 104 18.58 -2.60 10.94
N LEU A 105 18.82 -1.28 10.87
CA LEU A 105 18.93 -0.44 12.07
C LEU A 105 17.58 -0.26 12.77
N ASP A 106 16.47 -0.24 12.02
CA ASP A 106 15.13 -0.08 12.61
C ASP A 106 14.66 -1.37 13.29
N LEU A 107 14.93 -2.53 12.67
CA LEU A 107 14.73 -3.83 13.30
C LEU A 107 15.52 -3.93 14.63
N LEU A 108 16.77 -3.44 14.67
CA LEU A 108 17.56 -3.41 15.88
C LEU A 108 17.00 -2.46 16.95
N LEU A 109 16.57 -1.23 16.58
CA LEU A 109 15.89 -0.34 17.54
C LEU A 109 14.59 -0.94 18.07
N TYR A 110 13.81 -1.61 17.23
CA TYR A 110 12.61 -2.33 17.63
C TYR A 110 12.92 -3.43 18.66
N LEU A 111 13.94 -4.26 18.41
CA LEU A 111 14.38 -5.31 19.35
C LEU A 111 14.86 -4.72 20.69
N ILE A 112 15.63 -3.62 20.66
CA ILE A 112 16.09 -2.90 21.87
C ILE A 112 14.89 -2.38 22.67
N ARG A 113 13.98 -1.64 22.02
CA ARG A 113 12.80 -1.04 22.64
C ARG A 113 11.83 -2.10 23.19
N LYS A 114 11.62 -3.21 22.46
CA LYS A 114 10.77 -4.35 22.90
C LYS A 114 11.23 -4.96 24.22
N GLN A 115 12.55 -4.99 24.47
CA GLN A 115 13.12 -5.51 25.72
C GLN A 115 13.18 -4.45 26.84
N ASN A 116 12.80 -3.20 26.59
CA ASN A 116 13.05 -2.04 27.48
C ASN A 116 14.54 -1.83 27.80
N LEU A 117 15.43 -2.19 26.88
CA LEU A 117 16.86 -1.93 27.02
C LEU A 117 17.21 -0.49 26.61
N ASP A 118 18.20 0.07 27.28
CA ASP A 118 18.82 1.34 26.91
C ASP A 118 19.85 1.12 25.79
N ILE A 119 19.78 1.95 24.75
CA ILE A 119 20.66 1.92 23.56
C ILE A 119 22.14 2.08 23.95
N LEU A 120 22.45 2.81 25.02
CA LEU A 120 23.81 2.95 25.56
C LEU A 120 24.32 1.65 26.22
N ASN A 121 23.41 0.81 26.70
CA ASN A 121 23.70 -0.36 27.55
C ASN A 121 23.32 -1.70 26.86
N VAL A 122 23.27 -1.72 25.53
CA VAL A 122 22.88 -2.89 24.73
C VAL A 122 23.74 -4.12 25.02
N ASN A 123 23.09 -5.20 25.44
CA ASN A 123 23.67 -6.54 25.49
C ASN A 123 23.68 -7.16 24.08
N VAL A 124 24.77 -6.92 23.35
CA VAL A 124 24.94 -7.42 21.97
C VAL A 124 24.81 -8.94 21.88
N PHE A 125 25.13 -9.70 22.94
CA PHE A 125 24.98 -11.16 22.90
C PHE A 125 23.52 -11.59 22.68
N GLU A 126 22.58 -10.97 23.38
CA GLU A 126 21.14 -11.27 23.32
C GLU A 126 20.54 -10.74 22.02
N ILE A 127 20.83 -9.49 21.66
CA ILE A 127 20.26 -8.87 20.45
C ILE A 127 20.79 -9.51 19.17
N THR A 128 22.09 -9.84 19.07
CA THR A 128 22.62 -10.59 17.92
C THR A 128 21.94 -11.95 17.77
N SER A 129 21.56 -12.61 18.87
CA SER A 129 20.93 -13.93 18.82
C SER A 129 19.48 -13.85 18.30
N GLN A 130 18.69 -12.89 18.79
CA GLN A 130 17.33 -12.63 18.30
C GLN A 130 17.31 -12.08 16.87
N TYR A 131 18.29 -11.25 16.51
CA TYR A 131 18.45 -10.75 15.15
C TYR A 131 18.68 -11.89 14.16
N MET A 132 19.59 -12.84 14.48
CA MET A 132 19.81 -14.02 13.65
C MET A 132 18.56 -14.89 13.54
N GLU A 133 17.84 -15.13 14.65
CA GLU A 133 16.57 -15.88 14.65
C GLU A 133 15.54 -15.25 13.69
N TYR A 134 15.43 -13.92 13.65
CA TYR A 134 14.53 -13.20 12.74
C TYR A 134 14.95 -13.32 11.26
N ILE A 135 16.25 -13.37 10.97
CA ILE A 135 16.80 -13.52 9.60
C ILE A 135 16.78 -14.98 9.12
N ASP A 136 16.95 -15.96 10.02
CA ASP A 136 16.84 -17.39 9.70
C ASP A 136 15.39 -17.78 9.36
N LEU A 137 14.40 -17.18 10.05
CA LEU A 137 12.98 -17.34 9.73
C LEU A 137 12.61 -16.84 8.32
N MET A 138 13.32 -15.84 7.79
CA MET A 138 13.11 -15.28 6.45
C MET A 138 13.80 -16.06 5.31
N HIS A 139 14.86 -16.81 5.61
CA HIS A 139 15.68 -17.49 4.60
C HIS A 139 14.94 -18.54 3.77
N GLY A 140 13.74 -18.95 4.20
CA GLY A 140 12.90 -19.89 3.45
C GLY A 140 12.24 -19.33 2.20
N MET A 141 12.13 -17.99 2.03
CA MET A 141 11.22 -17.39 1.04
C MET A 141 11.86 -16.41 0.05
N HIS A 142 12.58 -15.36 0.47
CA HIS A 142 13.13 -14.36 -0.46
C HIS A 142 14.58 -13.94 -0.15
N LEU A 143 15.49 -14.26 -1.07
CA LEU A 143 16.95 -14.04 -0.92
C LEU A 143 17.42 -12.66 -1.41
N GLU A 144 16.64 -12.00 -2.27
CA GLU A 144 17.05 -10.76 -2.96
C GLU A 144 16.94 -9.50 -2.08
N LEU A 145 16.08 -9.51 -1.06
CA LEU A 145 15.89 -8.38 -0.12
C LEU A 145 16.92 -8.36 1.03
N ALA A 146 17.67 -9.45 1.22
CA ALA A 146 18.42 -9.71 2.46
C ALA A 146 19.81 -9.04 2.55
N ALA A 147 20.27 -8.34 1.51
CA ALA A 147 21.68 -7.92 1.39
C ALA A 147 22.17 -7.04 2.56
N GLU A 148 21.42 -5.99 2.93
CA GLU A 148 21.79 -5.10 4.04
C GLU A 148 21.67 -5.80 5.40
N TYR A 149 20.65 -6.65 5.54
CA TYR A 149 20.42 -7.44 6.74
C TYR A 149 21.55 -8.46 6.99
N LEU A 150 22.11 -9.05 5.93
CA LEU A 150 23.28 -9.95 5.97
C LEU A 150 24.59 -9.19 6.32
N VAL A 151 24.77 -7.98 5.82
CA VAL A 151 25.91 -7.13 6.21
C VAL A 151 25.85 -6.78 7.70
N MET A 152 24.67 -6.45 8.21
CA MET A 152 24.48 -6.23 9.65
C MET A 152 24.66 -7.51 10.47
N ALA A 153 24.21 -8.68 9.97
CA ALA A 153 24.45 -9.98 10.61
C ALA A 153 25.96 -10.26 10.77
N ALA A 154 26.76 -9.96 9.75
CA ALA A 154 28.21 -10.10 9.78
C ALA A 154 28.87 -9.14 10.78
N MET A 155 28.47 -7.86 10.80
CA MET A 155 28.95 -6.88 11.79
C MET A 155 28.61 -7.29 13.22
N LEU A 156 27.38 -7.76 13.48
CA LEU A 156 26.95 -8.26 14.78
C LEU A 156 27.73 -9.51 15.22
N ALA A 157 28.10 -10.39 14.28
CA ALA A 157 28.95 -11.55 14.54
C ALA A 157 30.42 -11.14 14.82
N GLU A 158 30.95 -10.15 14.12
CA GLU A 158 32.30 -9.58 14.34
C GLU A 158 32.41 -8.95 15.74
N ILE A 159 31.44 -8.12 16.13
CA ILE A 159 31.37 -7.51 17.47
C ILE A 159 31.25 -8.60 18.55
N LYS A 160 30.34 -9.57 18.36
CA LYS A 160 30.17 -10.72 19.28
C LYS A 160 31.46 -11.54 19.41
N SER A 161 32.24 -11.68 18.35
CA SER A 161 33.55 -12.34 18.37
C SER A 161 34.58 -11.54 19.16
N ARG A 162 34.79 -10.25 18.83
CA ARG A 162 35.74 -9.36 19.55
C ARG A 162 35.40 -9.23 21.05
N MET A 163 34.13 -9.26 21.43
CA MET A 163 33.70 -9.18 22.83
C MET A 163 33.91 -10.48 23.63
N LEU A 164 34.00 -11.64 22.98
CA LEU A 164 34.15 -12.94 23.65
C LEU A 164 35.59 -13.47 23.65
N LEU A 165 36.46 -12.94 22.80
CA LEU A 165 37.87 -13.30 22.74
C LEU A 165 38.67 -12.56 23.84
N PRO A 166 39.61 -13.24 24.54
CA PRO A 166 40.53 -12.55 25.44
C PRO A 166 41.48 -11.65 24.64
N ARG A 167 41.50 -10.34 24.93
CA ARG A 167 42.52 -9.42 24.41
C ARG A 167 43.90 -9.87 24.87
N SER A 168 44.88 -9.83 23.98
CA SER A 168 46.29 -10.02 24.33
C SER A 168 46.88 -8.77 24.99
N LYS A 169 47.95 -8.92 25.76
CA LYS A 169 48.59 -7.81 26.48
C LYS A 169 49.31 -6.79 25.59
N GLU A 170 49.42 -7.07 24.30
CA GLU A 170 49.95 -6.14 23.30
C GLU A 170 48.80 -5.31 22.71
N GLU A 171 47.59 -5.87 22.59
CA GLU A 171 46.34 -5.17 22.24
C GLU A 171 45.75 -4.34 23.41
N GLU A 172 46.20 -4.55 24.66
CA GLU A 172 45.89 -3.67 25.80
C GLU A 172 46.65 -2.33 25.76
N LEU A 173 47.60 -2.16 24.83
CA LEU A 173 48.38 -0.93 24.64
C LEU A 173 47.92 -0.08 23.46
N ASP A 174 47.10 -0.63 22.56
CA ASP A 174 46.39 0.12 21.53
C ASP A 174 45.00 0.50 22.07
N ASP A 175 44.58 1.75 21.90
CA ASP A 175 43.31 2.26 22.48
C ASP A 175 42.11 1.87 21.59
N GLU A 176 42.08 0.60 21.17
CA GLU A 176 40.99 0.02 20.39
C GLU A 176 39.79 -0.17 21.32
N GLY A 177 38.92 0.85 21.37
CA GLY A 177 37.88 1.05 22.39
C GLY A 177 36.77 -0.01 22.44
N ASP A 178 35.56 0.41 22.84
CA ASP A 178 34.41 -0.50 22.87
C ASP A 178 34.05 -0.94 21.42
N PRO A 179 34.14 -2.23 21.06
CA PRO A 179 33.83 -2.70 19.71
C PRO A 179 32.35 -2.47 19.32
N ARG A 180 31.47 -2.16 20.29
CA ARG A 180 30.07 -1.77 20.07
C ARG A 180 29.91 -0.30 19.68
N ALA A 181 30.93 0.54 19.86
CA ALA A 181 30.79 2.00 19.79
C ALA A 181 30.25 2.49 18.44
N GLU A 182 30.69 1.92 17.32
CA GLU A 182 30.17 2.29 16.00
C GLU A 182 28.69 1.92 15.83
N LEU A 183 28.29 0.72 16.28
CA LEU A 183 26.90 0.27 16.22
C LEU A 183 25.98 1.16 17.07
N ILE A 184 26.39 1.49 18.30
CA ILE A 184 25.66 2.40 19.18
C ILE A 184 25.53 3.79 18.54
N ARG A 185 26.60 4.32 17.94
CA ARG A 185 26.58 5.62 17.24
C ARG A 185 25.60 5.63 16.07
N ARG A 186 25.62 4.57 15.23
CA ARG A 186 24.71 4.42 14.08
C ARG A 186 23.24 4.28 14.53
N LEU A 187 22.97 3.57 15.62
CA LEU A 187 21.62 3.44 16.19
C LEU A 187 21.10 4.78 16.74
N GLN A 188 21.95 5.56 17.40
CA GLN A 188 21.60 6.91 17.89
C GLN A 188 21.36 7.92 16.76
N GLU A 189 22.20 7.89 15.72
CA GLU A 189 22.00 8.69 14.50
C GLU A 189 20.66 8.35 13.85
N TYR A 190 20.38 7.06 13.65
CA TYR A 190 19.13 6.60 13.06
C TYR A 190 17.90 6.93 13.94
N GLU A 191 17.97 6.76 15.26
CA GLU A 191 16.88 7.15 16.18
C GLU A 191 16.58 8.65 16.10
N GLN A 192 17.62 9.50 16.06
CA GLN A 192 17.46 10.94 15.90
C GLN A 192 16.76 11.30 14.58
N PHE A 193 17.15 10.68 13.46
CA PHE A 193 16.50 10.94 12.17
C PHE A 193 15.09 10.35 12.09
N LYS A 194 14.83 9.17 12.68
CA LYS A 194 13.48 8.59 12.75
C LYS A 194 12.54 9.47 13.58
N GLY A 195 12.97 9.91 14.76
CA GLY A 195 12.21 10.87 15.56
C GLY A 195 11.98 12.20 14.82
N ALA A 196 12.96 12.71 14.07
CA ALA A 196 12.77 13.90 13.25
C ALA A 196 11.74 13.68 12.11
N ALA A 197 11.74 12.51 11.47
CA ALA A 197 10.78 12.15 10.42
C ALA A 197 9.35 11.99 11.00
N GLU A 198 9.21 11.36 12.16
CA GLU A 198 7.95 11.24 12.91
C GLU A 198 7.38 12.63 13.24
N ASN A 199 8.20 13.53 13.82
CA ASN A 199 7.81 14.93 14.09
C ASN A 199 7.38 15.68 12.81
N ILE A 200 8.02 15.43 11.66
CA ILE A 200 7.64 16.05 10.37
C ILE A 200 6.34 15.45 9.81
N ALA A 201 6.07 14.17 10.05
CA ALA A 201 4.83 13.51 9.62
C ALA A 201 3.59 14.00 10.40
N GLU A 202 3.77 14.38 11.67
CA GLU A 202 2.74 15.00 12.51
C GLU A 202 2.41 16.46 12.14
N LEU A 203 3.25 17.15 11.36
CA LEU A 203 3.00 18.55 11.01
C LEU A 203 1.69 18.72 10.21
N PRO A 204 0.87 19.75 10.51
CA PRO A 204 -0.40 19.99 9.84
C PRO A 204 -0.18 20.34 8.36
N ARG A 205 -0.76 19.52 7.48
CA ARG A 205 -0.60 19.63 6.02
C ARG A 205 -1.66 20.55 5.42
N VAL A 206 -1.21 21.51 4.62
CA VAL A 206 -2.11 22.33 3.80
C VAL A 206 -2.85 21.45 2.80
N GLY A 207 -4.17 21.60 2.72
CA GLY A 207 -5.06 20.76 1.89
C GLY A 207 -5.50 19.44 2.52
N ARG A 208 -5.01 19.08 3.72
CA ARG A 208 -5.52 17.96 4.54
C ARG A 208 -6.12 18.46 5.85
N ASP A 209 -5.31 19.20 6.61
CA ASP A 209 -5.64 19.65 7.97
C ASP A 209 -5.87 21.17 8.02
N VAL A 210 -5.15 21.92 7.18
CA VAL A 210 -5.25 23.37 7.04
C VAL A 210 -5.75 23.72 5.64
N PHE A 211 -6.92 24.32 5.55
CA PHE A 211 -7.45 24.86 4.30
C PHE A 211 -7.22 26.36 4.27
N LEU A 212 -6.47 26.83 3.26
CA LEU A 212 -6.24 28.26 3.06
C LEU A 212 -7.53 28.88 2.52
N ALA A 213 -8.08 29.87 3.23
CA ALA A 213 -9.16 30.69 2.72
C ALA A 213 -8.60 31.66 1.67
N ASP A 214 -8.97 31.44 0.41
CA ASP A 214 -8.66 32.39 -0.65
C ASP A 214 -9.65 33.56 -0.59
N GLU A 215 -9.15 34.75 -0.24
CA GLU A 215 -9.93 35.97 -0.38
C GLU A 215 -10.10 36.25 -1.87
N MET A 216 -11.34 36.16 -2.39
CA MET A 216 -11.70 36.76 -3.68
C MET A 216 -11.57 38.28 -3.62
N ARG A 217 -10.32 38.76 -3.64
CA ARG A 217 -9.98 40.17 -3.84
C ARG A 217 -10.49 40.53 -5.23
N PRO A 218 -11.17 41.68 -5.40
CA PRO A 218 -11.59 42.11 -6.73
C PRO A 218 -10.35 42.18 -7.63
N ASP A 219 -10.42 41.56 -8.80
CA ASP A 219 -9.22 41.31 -9.60
C ASP A 219 -8.71 42.62 -10.21
N TYR A 220 -7.76 43.24 -9.49
CA TYR A 220 -7.08 44.42 -9.96
C TYR A 220 -6.14 44.02 -11.09
N GLU A 221 -6.60 44.21 -12.34
CA GLU A 221 -5.81 44.14 -13.58
C GLU A 221 -4.67 45.18 -13.60
N ARG A 222 -3.72 45.03 -12.67
CA ARG A 222 -2.37 45.54 -12.84
C ARG A 222 -1.68 44.63 -13.84
N PRO A 223 -1.11 45.16 -14.94
CA PRO A 223 -0.32 44.34 -15.86
C PRO A 223 0.90 43.80 -15.11
N LYS A 224 0.80 42.53 -14.68
CA LYS A 224 1.91 41.78 -14.13
C LYS A 224 2.86 41.51 -15.30
N LEU A 225 4.09 42.05 -15.24
CA LEU A 225 5.13 41.56 -16.13
C LEU A 225 5.38 40.10 -15.75
N HIS A 226 5.18 39.20 -16.71
CA HIS A 226 5.64 37.83 -16.58
C HIS A 226 7.18 37.83 -16.60
N PRO A 227 7.85 36.99 -15.80
CA PRO A 227 9.29 36.80 -15.95
C PRO A 227 9.59 36.16 -17.32
N ASP A 228 10.76 36.46 -17.88
CA ASP A 228 11.28 35.73 -19.02
C ASP A 228 11.63 34.30 -18.56
N VAL A 229 10.93 33.30 -19.09
CA VAL A 229 11.10 31.87 -18.74
C VAL A 229 12.09 31.22 -19.70
N ASP A 230 13.11 30.56 -19.17
CA ASP A 230 14.07 29.80 -19.99
C ASP A 230 13.51 28.43 -20.41
N LEU A 231 13.93 27.92 -21.57
CA LEU A 231 13.59 26.58 -22.04
C LEU A 231 14.01 25.50 -21.03
N ARG A 232 15.08 25.74 -20.27
CA ARG A 232 15.51 24.87 -19.16
C ARG A 232 14.47 24.76 -18.05
N GLU A 233 13.79 25.85 -17.71
CA GLU A 233 12.77 25.86 -16.65
C GLU A 233 11.52 25.10 -17.10
N ILE A 234 11.14 25.23 -18.37
CA ILE A 234 10.08 24.44 -19.00
C ILE A 234 10.43 22.95 -19.00
N LEU A 235 11.68 22.58 -19.32
CA LEU A 235 12.14 21.19 -19.29
C LEU A 235 12.14 20.60 -17.87
N LEU A 236 12.54 21.37 -16.86
CA LEU A 236 12.49 20.94 -15.45
C LEU A 236 11.03 20.77 -14.98
N ALA A 237 10.15 21.73 -15.29
CA ALA A 237 8.72 21.61 -14.97
C ALA A 237 8.06 20.42 -15.68
N PHE A 238 8.47 20.10 -16.91
CA PHE A 238 8.02 18.92 -17.63
C PHE A 238 8.54 17.62 -17.00
N GLN A 239 9.80 17.57 -16.55
CA GLN A 239 10.36 16.43 -15.82
C GLN A 239 9.60 16.18 -14.50
N ASP A 240 9.28 17.24 -13.75
CA ASP A 240 8.47 17.18 -12.54
C ASP A 240 7.06 16.62 -12.79
N VAL A 241 6.42 17.02 -13.90
CA VAL A 241 5.11 16.50 -14.32
C VAL A 241 5.20 15.03 -14.73
N MET A 242 6.23 14.64 -15.48
CA MET A 242 6.45 13.24 -15.89
C MET A 242 6.68 12.32 -14.69
N SER A 243 7.55 12.71 -13.74
CA SER A 243 7.82 11.90 -12.55
C SER A 243 6.57 11.74 -11.66
N ARG A 244 5.74 12.79 -11.54
CA ARG A 244 4.43 12.67 -10.86
C ARG A 244 3.46 11.76 -11.63
N ALA A 245 3.44 11.83 -12.96
CA ALA A 245 2.62 10.94 -13.78
C ALA A 245 3.07 9.47 -13.66
N GLU A 246 4.36 9.20 -13.53
CA GLU A 246 4.91 7.86 -13.23
C GLU A 246 4.47 7.36 -11.85
N MET A 247 4.40 8.22 -10.82
CA MET A 247 3.85 7.87 -9.50
C MET A 247 2.34 7.59 -9.51
N PHE A 248 1.60 8.08 -10.50
CA PHE A 248 0.20 7.73 -10.78
C PHE A 248 0.06 6.68 -11.90
N GLY A 249 1.17 6.12 -12.37
CA GLY A 249 1.16 4.94 -13.22
C GLY A 249 0.67 3.75 -12.41
N GLU A 250 -0.59 3.36 -12.62
CA GLU A 250 -1.11 2.11 -12.08
C GLU A 250 -0.12 0.99 -12.46
N HIS A 251 0.36 0.24 -11.46
CA HIS A 251 1.14 -0.96 -11.71
C HIS A 251 0.19 -2.00 -12.29
N GLU A 252 -0.04 -1.92 -13.60
CA GLU A 252 -0.95 -2.78 -14.33
C GLU A 252 -0.36 -4.19 -14.33
N VAL A 253 -0.73 -4.97 -13.30
CA VAL A 253 -0.49 -6.41 -13.23
C VAL A 253 -1.35 -7.09 -14.29
N GLN A 254 -0.96 -6.92 -15.56
CA GLN A 254 -1.38 -7.76 -16.65
C GLN A 254 -0.89 -9.17 -16.32
N ARG A 255 -1.77 -9.94 -15.66
CA ARG A 255 -1.60 -11.38 -15.45
C ARG A 255 -1.14 -11.99 -16.76
N GLU A 256 -0.12 -12.84 -16.72
CA GLU A 256 0.41 -13.52 -17.91
C GLU A 256 -0.74 -14.23 -18.67
N THR A 257 -1.26 -13.58 -19.71
CA THR A 257 -2.65 -13.84 -20.16
C THR A 257 -2.79 -15.16 -20.91
N LEU A 258 -1.67 -15.74 -21.34
CA LEU A 258 -1.63 -16.91 -22.22
C LEU A 258 -0.48 -17.84 -21.82
N SER A 259 -0.77 -18.81 -20.96
CA SER A 259 0.13 -19.94 -20.73
C SER A 259 0.34 -20.70 -22.04
N THR A 260 1.59 -20.93 -22.44
CA THR A 260 1.94 -21.73 -23.63
C THR A 260 1.26 -23.10 -23.61
N ARG A 261 1.25 -23.78 -22.45
CA ARG A 261 0.59 -25.08 -22.25
C ARG A 261 -0.93 -25.03 -22.45
N GLN A 262 -1.59 -23.94 -22.06
CA GLN A 262 -3.02 -23.76 -22.33
C GLN A 262 -3.25 -23.56 -23.83
N ARG A 263 -2.45 -22.70 -24.48
CA ARG A 263 -2.55 -22.47 -25.93
C ARG A 263 -2.27 -23.74 -26.75
N MET A 264 -1.38 -24.63 -26.30
CA MET A 264 -1.17 -25.96 -26.90
C MET A 264 -2.45 -26.81 -26.85
N ALA A 265 -3.18 -26.81 -25.72
CA ALA A 265 -4.45 -27.53 -25.59
C ALA A 265 -5.55 -26.94 -26.49
N ASP A 266 -5.65 -25.61 -26.59
CA ASP A 266 -6.58 -24.92 -27.49
C ASP A 266 -6.32 -25.33 -28.96
N ILE A 267 -5.05 -25.34 -29.38
CA ILE A 267 -4.64 -25.75 -30.74
C ILE A 267 -5.00 -27.23 -30.99
N LEU A 268 -4.67 -28.14 -30.06
CA LEU A 268 -4.99 -29.56 -30.22
C LEU A 268 -6.51 -29.80 -30.30
N SER A 269 -7.32 -29.17 -29.43
CA SER A 269 -8.79 -29.26 -29.51
C SER A 269 -9.34 -28.67 -30.82
N THR A 270 -8.69 -27.65 -31.37
CA THR A 270 -9.05 -27.04 -32.66
C THR A 270 -8.72 -27.95 -33.85
N LEU A 271 -7.70 -28.79 -33.74
CA LEU A 271 -7.28 -29.76 -34.77
C LEU A 271 -8.03 -31.11 -34.67
N GLN A 272 -8.52 -31.48 -33.48
CA GLN A 272 -9.30 -32.70 -33.29
C GLN A 272 -10.52 -32.76 -34.24
N GLY A 273 -10.69 -33.90 -34.91
CA GLY A 273 -11.76 -34.12 -35.89
C GLY A 273 -11.59 -33.43 -37.24
N LYS A 274 -10.49 -32.67 -37.48
CA LYS A 274 -10.22 -32.00 -38.77
C LYS A 274 -9.00 -32.60 -39.45
N ALA A 275 -9.10 -32.91 -40.74
CA ALA A 275 -8.02 -33.54 -41.50
C ALA A 275 -6.82 -32.61 -41.72
N PHE A 276 -7.08 -31.35 -42.06
CA PHE A 276 -6.09 -30.28 -42.23
C PHE A 276 -6.73 -28.93 -41.89
N VAL A 277 -5.98 -28.04 -41.24
CA VAL A 277 -6.39 -26.68 -40.85
C VAL A 277 -5.33 -25.68 -41.35
N PRO A 278 -5.67 -24.60 -42.07
CA PRO A 278 -4.68 -23.64 -42.52
C PRO A 278 -4.00 -22.95 -41.33
N PHE A 279 -2.66 -22.92 -41.32
CA PHE A 279 -1.83 -22.42 -40.22
C PHE A 279 -2.27 -21.03 -39.70
N ILE A 280 -2.60 -20.12 -40.62
CA ILE A 280 -3.05 -18.76 -40.32
C ILE A 280 -4.32 -18.73 -39.44
N THR A 281 -5.21 -19.73 -39.57
CA THR A 281 -6.48 -19.79 -38.81
C THR A 281 -6.33 -20.21 -37.36
N LEU A 282 -5.13 -20.60 -36.92
CA LEU A 282 -4.82 -20.84 -35.50
C LEU A 282 -4.48 -19.55 -34.74
N PHE A 283 -4.28 -18.42 -35.43
CA PHE A 283 -3.86 -17.15 -34.83
C PHE A 283 -5.03 -16.19 -34.65
N ASN A 284 -5.16 -15.63 -33.45
CA ASN A 284 -6.15 -14.59 -33.14
C ASN A 284 -5.49 -13.20 -33.16
N ALA A 285 -5.81 -12.39 -34.18
CA ALA A 285 -5.24 -11.05 -34.34
C ALA A 285 -5.65 -10.06 -33.22
N GLN A 286 -6.74 -10.33 -32.48
CA GLN A 286 -7.20 -9.46 -31.39
C GLN A 286 -6.35 -9.57 -30.12
N GLU A 287 -5.50 -10.60 -30.00
CA GLU A 287 -4.56 -10.78 -28.88
C GLU A 287 -3.23 -10.03 -29.08
N GLY A 288 -3.13 -9.24 -30.16
CA GLY A 288 -1.96 -8.45 -30.48
C GLY A 288 -0.69 -9.27 -30.71
N ARG A 289 0.46 -8.60 -30.58
CA ARG A 289 1.77 -9.20 -30.87
C ARG A 289 2.13 -10.36 -29.92
N LEU A 290 1.75 -10.28 -28.65
CA LEU A 290 2.09 -11.30 -27.66
C LEU A 290 1.30 -12.59 -27.88
N GLY A 291 -0.02 -12.52 -28.10
CA GLY A 291 -0.81 -13.73 -28.39
C GLY A 291 -0.39 -14.44 -29.68
N VAL A 292 0.01 -13.68 -30.70
CA VAL A 292 0.60 -14.25 -31.92
C VAL A 292 1.93 -14.96 -31.63
N ILE A 293 2.81 -14.40 -30.79
CA ILE A 293 4.09 -15.03 -30.41
C ILE A 293 3.85 -16.30 -29.58
N VAL A 294 2.99 -16.25 -28.56
CA VAL A 294 2.68 -17.43 -27.72
C VAL A 294 2.04 -18.54 -28.55
N THR A 295 1.15 -18.20 -29.48
CA THR A 295 0.53 -19.15 -30.42
C THR A 295 1.58 -19.76 -31.36
N PHE A 296 2.52 -18.97 -31.89
CA PHE A 296 3.61 -19.49 -32.71
C PHE A 296 4.50 -20.47 -31.91
N LEU A 297 4.90 -20.10 -30.69
CA LEU A 297 5.70 -20.95 -29.81
C LEU A 297 4.98 -22.26 -29.46
N ALA A 298 3.68 -22.22 -29.17
CA ALA A 298 2.87 -23.41 -28.92
C ALA A 298 2.81 -24.35 -30.13
N ILE A 299 2.69 -23.82 -31.37
CA ILE A 299 2.74 -24.65 -32.59
C ILE A 299 4.14 -25.25 -32.78
N MET A 300 5.22 -24.49 -32.54
CA MET A 300 6.59 -25.00 -32.66
C MET A 300 6.89 -26.10 -31.63
N GLU A 301 6.42 -25.95 -30.39
CA GLU A 301 6.59 -26.96 -29.34
C GLU A 301 5.77 -28.23 -29.65
N LEU A 302 4.50 -28.10 -30.08
CA LEU A 302 3.69 -29.25 -30.53
C LEU A 302 4.31 -30.00 -31.72
N ALA A 303 4.96 -29.29 -32.64
CA ALA A 303 5.66 -29.90 -33.78
C ALA A 303 6.94 -30.62 -33.33
N LYS A 304 7.68 -30.03 -32.37
CA LYS A 304 8.86 -30.63 -31.73
C LYS A 304 8.52 -31.88 -30.90
N GLU A 305 7.40 -31.86 -30.18
CA GLU A 305 6.81 -33.03 -29.50
C GLU A 305 6.20 -34.05 -30.47
N SER A 306 6.17 -33.77 -31.79
CA SER A 306 5.56 -34.61 -32.83
C SER A 306 4.07 -34.87 -32.64
N LEU A 307 3.34 -33.98 -31.97
CA LEU A 307 1.88 -34.06 -31.79
C LEU A 307 1.10 -33.45 -32.98
N ILE A 308 1.76 -32.66 -33.81
CA ILE A 308 1.21 -32.10 -35.06
C ILE A 308 2.20 -32.27 -36.22
N ASP A 309 1.65 -32.41 -37.43
CA ASP A 309 2.41 -32.35 -38.68
C ASP A 309 2.13 -31.01 -39.41
N LEU A 310 3.18 -30.43 -40.00
CA LEU A 310 3.10 -29.22 -40.84
C LEU A 310 3.32 -29.61 -42.31
N VAL A 311 2.39 -29.22 -43.18
CA VAL A 311 2.39 -29.62 -44.60
C VAL A 311 2.26 -28.41 -45.51
N GLN A 312 3.13 -28.33 -46.52
CA GLN A 312 3.09 -27.34 -47.60
C GLN A 312 3.30 -28.08 -48.93
N THR A 313 2.33 -27.99 -49.84
CA THR A 313 2.30 -28.80 -51.08
C THR A 313 3.24 -28.28 -52.16
N GLU A 314 3.39 -26.96 -52.27
CA GLU A 314 4.20 -26.28 -53.28
C GLU A 314 4.93 -25.08 -52.67
N LEU A 315 5.98 -24.58 -53.34
CA LEU A 315 6.70 -23.38 -52.91
C LEU A 315 5.74 -22.18 -52.79
N PHE A 316 5.76 -21.50 -51.65
CA PHE A 316 4.88 -20.39 -51.29
C PHE A 316 3.38 -20.73 -51.17
N ALA A 317 2.97 -22.01 -51.26
CA ALA A 317 1.59 -22.41 -50.96
C ALA A 317 1.26 -22.25 -49.46
N PRO A 318 -0.03 -22.12 -49.07
CA PRO A 318 -0.41 -22.01 -47.66
C PRO A 318 0.02 -23.24 -46.84
N ILE A 319 0.64 -22.99 -45.69
CA ILE A 319 0.99 -24.04 -44.72
C ILE A 319 -0.30 -24.54 -44.06
N HIS A 320 -0.44 -25.86 -43.99
CA HIS A 320 -1.53 -26.55 -43.30
C HIS A 320 -0.98 -27.31 -42.09
N VAL A 321 -1.78 -27.37 -41.04
CA VAL A 321 -1.50 -28.06 -39.78
C VAL A 321 -2.47 -29.21 -39.64
N LYS A 322 -1.98 -30.36 -39.17
CA LYS A 322 -2.78 -31.55 -38.88
C LYS A 322 -2.39 -32.11 -37.51
N ALA A 323 -3.36 -32.52 -36.69
CA ALA A 323 -3.08 -33.31 -35.49
C ALA A 323 -2.60 -34.72 -35.87
N LYS A 324 -1.55 -35.19 -35.21
CA LYS A 324 -1.00 -36.53 -35.43
C LYS A 324 -1.81 -37.54 -34.61
N GLY A 325 -2.80 -38.15 -35.26
CA GLY A 325 -3.44 -39.36 -34.75
C GLY A 325 -2.52 -40.58 -34.86
N GLU A 326 -2.89 -41.65 -34.14
CA GLU A 326 -2.32 -43.00 -34.29
C GLU A 326 -2.53 -43.57 -35.72
#